data_AF-A0A2T9Z146-F1
#
_entry.id   AF-A0A2T9Z146-F1
#
_cell.length_a   1.000
_cell.length_b   1.000
_cell.length_c   1.000
_cell.angle_alpha   90.00
_cell.angle_beta   90.00
_cell.angle_gamma   90.00
#
_symmetry.space_group_name_H-M   'P 1'
#
loop_
_entity.id
_entity.type
_entity.pdbx_description
1 polymer ?
#
loop_
_entity_poly.entity_id
_entity_poly.type
_entity_poly.pdbx_seq_one_letter_code
_entity_poly.pdbx_strand_id
1 'polypeptide(L)'
;MGLDKLSKTRTPRDAFYGIQNKKEKRAKKEIEEMRNRGVLTSSVKREIEEKHIKKLVEYKKKSKVKDRGLIVGSAKFKDGVLHVSKKQIEKNTGDKKRGRR
;
A
#
# COMPACT_ATOMS: atom_id res chain seq x y z
N MET A 1 -10.12 -28.26 -23.57
CA MET A 1 -11.29 -27.77 -22.81
C MET A 1 -10.91 -26.42 -22.21
N GLY A 2 -11.39 -25.33 -22.83
CA GLY A 2 -10.98 -23.98 -22.51
C GLY A 2 -11.58 -23.49 -21.19
N LEU A 3 -10.76 -22.87 -20.34
CA LEU A 3 -11.23 -22.12 -19.19
C LEU A 3 -11.83 -20.81 -19.69
N ASP A 4 -13.13 -20.81 -19.94
CA ASP A 4 -13.87 -19.58 -20.21
C ASP A 4 -13.70 -18.62 -19.02
N LYS A 5 -13.28 -17.40 -19.33
CA LYS A 5 -13.12 -16.32 -18.36
C LYS A 5 -14.50 -16.02 -17.78
N LEU A 6 -14.78 -16.54 -16.57
CA LEU A 6 -15.95 -16.19 -15.77
C LEU A 6 -16.03 -14.66 -15.65
N SER A 7 -16.86 -14.05 -16.48
CA SER A 7 -17.13 -12.62 -16.41
C SER A 7 -17.86 -12.37 -15.09
N LYS A 8 -17.37 -11.40 -14.32
CA LYS A 8 -18.00 -11.07 -13.02
C LYS A 8 -19.41 -10.56 -13.32
N THR A 9 -20.42 -11.31 -12.90
CA THR A 9 -21.81 -10.87 -12.94
C THR A 9 -21.96 -9.56 -12.16
N ARG A 10 -22.54 -8.54 -12.81
CA ARG A 10 -22.70 -7.20 -12.25
C ARG A 10 -23.82 -7.25 -11.21
N THR A 11 -23.43 -7.31 -9.94
CA THR A 11 -24.37 -7.27 -8.81
C THR A 11 -24.84 -5.83 -8.57
N PRO A 12 -26.13 -5.61 -8.24
CA PRO A 12 -26.61 -4.30 -7.82
C PRO A 12 -25.85 -3.78 -6.60
N ARG A 13 -25.69 -2.45 -6.52
CA ARG A 13 -24.86 -1.79 -5.51
C ARG A 13 -25.29 -2.15 -4.08
N ASP A 14 -26.59 -2.13 -3.80
CA ASP A 14 -27.11 -2.40 -2.45
C ASP A 14 -26.89 -3.86 -2.04
N ALA A 15 -27.12 -4.79 -2.97
CA ALA A 15 -26.83 -6.20 -2.76
C ALA A 15 -25.34 -6.45 -2.51
N PHE A 16 -24.47 -5.75 -3.25
CA PHE A 16 -23.02 -5.84 -3.08
C PHE A 16 -22.59 -5.40 -1.68
N TYR A 17 -23.04 -4.23 -1.21
CA TYR A 17 -22.73 -3.77 0.15
C TYR A 17 -23.39 -4.63 1.23
N GLY A 18 -24.60 -5.14 1.01
CA GLY A 18 -25.25 -6.09 1.91
C GLY A 18 -24.43 -7.37 2.10
N ILE A 19 -23.92 -7.95 1.01
CA ILE A 19 -23.03 -9.12 1.04
C ILE A 19 -21.72 -8.79 1.77
N GLN A 20 -21.14 -7.61 1.54
CA GLN A 20 -19.93 -7.17 2.24
C GLN A 20 -20.15 -7.01 3.74
N ASN A 21 -21.20 -6.31 4.15
CA ASN A 21 -21.53 -6.09 5.55
C ASN A 21 -21.75 -7.42 6.29
N LYS A 22 -22.40 -8.40 5.64
CA LYS A 22 -22.60 -9.73 6.22
C LYS A 22 -21.27 -10.48 6.42
N LYS A 23 -20.33 -10.36 5.47
CA LYS A 23 -18.98 -10.94 5.57
C LYS A 23 -18.16 -10.28 6.69
N GLU A 24 -18.21 -8.97 6.81
CA GLU A 24 -17.53 -8.24 7.88
C GLU A 24 -18.08 -8.61 9.27
N LYS A 25 -19.41 -8.73 9.41
CA LYS A 25 -20.02 -9.19 10.67
C LYS A 25 -19.57 -10.60 11.05
N ARG A 26 -19.50 -11.53 10.08
CA ARG A 26 -19.00 -12.89 10.30
C ARG A 26 -17.53 -12.90 10.73
N ALA A 27 -16.68 -12.13 10.05
CA ALA A 27 -15.27 -12.01 10.40
C ALA A 27 -15.09 -11.47 11.84
N LYS A 28 -15.83 -10.42 12.20
CA LYS A 28 -15.80 -9.86 13.57
C LYS A 28 -16.21 -10.88 14.62
N LYS A 29 -17.29 -11.61 14.37
CA LYS A 29 -17.77 -12.64 15.29
C LYS A 29 -16.74 -13.77 15.47
N GLU A 30 -16.14 -14.25 14.39
CA GLU A 30 -15.11 -15.31 14.46
C GLU A 30 -13.84 -14.81 15.18
N ILE A 31 -13.43 -13.55 14.97
CA ILE A 31 -12.33 -12.93 15.72
C ILE A 31 -12.64 -12.85 17.22
N GLU A 32 -13.88 -12.48 17.56
CA GLU A 32 -14.33 -12.39 18.94
C GLU A 32 -14.40 -13.75 19.62
N GLU A 33 -14.90 -14.78 18.92
CA GLU A 33 -14.89 -16.16 19.40
C GLU A 33 -13.45 -16.67 19.65
N MET A 34 -12.52 -16.38 18.74
CA MET A 34 -11.09 -16.72 18.92
C MET A 34 -10.45 -15.95 20.07
N ARG A 35 -10.86 -14.69 20.30
CA ARG A 35 -10.41 -13.90 21.45
C ARG A 35 -10.91 -14.51 22.75
N ASN A 36 -12.18 -14.87 22.81
CA ASN A 36 -12.81 -15.46 23.99
C ASN A 36 -12.22 -16.83 24.33
N ARG A 37 -11.74 -17.56 23.32
CA ARG A 37 -11.00 -18.83 23.48
C ARG A 37 -9.51 -18.63 23.83
N GLY A 38 -9.01 -17.40 23.86
CA GLY A 38 -7.61 -17.10 24.18
C GLY A 38 -6.60 -17.42 23.07
N VAL A 39 -7.06 -17.73 21.85
CA VAL A 39 -6.20 -18.17 20.72
C VAL A 39 -6.00 -17.08 19.66
N LEU A 40 -6.49 -15.86 19.90
CA LEU A 40 -6.39 -14.77 18.95
C LEU A 40 -4.95 -14.25 18.85
N THR A 41 -4.26 -14.62 17.78
CA THR A 41 -2.98 -14.02 17.36
C THR A 41 -3.18 -13.08 16.17
N SER A 42 -2.17 -12.26 15.87
CA SER A 42 -2.16 -11.38 14.69
C SER A 42 -2.28 -12.17 13.38
N SER A 43 -1.65 -13.36 13.31
CA SER A 43 -1.74 -14.27 12.17
C SER A 43 -3.15 -14.83 12.01
N VAL A 44 -3.76 -15.35 13.08
CA VAL A 44 -5.13 -15.90 13.05
C VAL A 44 -6.15 -14.83 12.68
N LYS A 45 -6.01 -13.62 13.23
CA LYS A 45 -6.84 -12.47 12.84
C LYS A 45 -6.74 -12.19 11.34
N ARG A 46 -5.52 -12.18 10.80
CA ARG A 46 -5.27 -11.95 9.38
C ARG A 46 -5.85 -13.07 8.51
N GLU A 47 -5.76 -14.32 8.92
CA GLU A 47 -6.35 -15.46 8.20
C GLU A 47 -7.88 -15.36 8.14
N ILE A 48 -8.53 -15.00 9.25
CA ILE A 48 -9.99 -14.80 9.29
C ILE A 48 -10.40 -13.63 8.38
N GLU A 49 -9.66 -12.52 8.42
CA GLU A 49 -9.87 -11.39 7.53
C GLU A 49 -9.67 -11.77 6.06
N GLU A 50 -8.64 -12.55 5.71
CA GLU A 50 -8.43 -13.03 4.35
C GLU A 50 -9.54 -14.00 3.90
N LYS A 51 -10.00 -14.90 4.77
CA LYS A 51 -11.07 -15.86 4.47
C LYS A 51 -12.40 -15.17 4.11
N HIS A 52 -12.79 -14.12 4.85
CA HIS A 52 -14.07 -13.45 4.66
C HIS A 52 -14.00 -12.19 3.79
N ILE A 53 -12.87 -11.48 3.78
CA ILE A 53 -12.73 -10.10 3.27
C ILE A 53 -11.72 -10.04 2.10
N LYS A 54 -11.16 -11.16 1.62
CA LYS A 54 -10.09 -11.28 0.59
C LYS A 54 -10.06 -10.22 -0.53
N LYS A 55 -11.21 -9.85 -1.12
CA LYS A 55 -11.28 -8.83 -2.20
C LYS A 55 -11.37 -7.38 -1.73
N LEU A 56 -11.93 -7.12 -0.55
CA LEU A 56 -12.10 -5.77 0.01
C LEU A 56 -10.76 -5.16 0.45
N VAL A 57 -9.87 -6.02 0.96
CA VAL A 57 -8.53 -5.62 1.38
C VAL A 57 -7.66 -5.27 0.19
N GLU A 58 -7.77 -5.94 -0.97
CA GLU A 58 -6.99 -5.58 -2.18
C GLU A 58 -7.29 -4.16 -2.68
N TYR A 59 -8.56 -3.72 -2.66
CA TYR A 59 -8.91 -2.35 -3.05
C TYR A 59 -8.46 -1.30 -2.03
N LYS A 60 -8.45 -1.62 -0.73
CA LYS A 60 -7.91 -0.73 0.32
C LYS A 60 -6.37 -0.75 0.41
N LYS A 61 -5.72 -1.89 0.09
CA LYS A 61 -4.27 -2.12 0.12
C LYS A 61 -3.54 -1.81 -1.18
N LYS A 62 -4.25 -1.52 -2.29
CA LYS A 62 -3.75 -0.60 -3.33
C LYS A 62 -3.66 0.79 -2.70
N SER A 63 -2.75 0.84 -1.74
CA SER A 63 -2.41 1.96 -0.90
C SER A 63 -2.08 3.09 -1.84
N LYS A 64 -2.78 4.21 -1.62
CA LYS A 64 -2.35 5.52 -2.06
C LYS A 64 -0.83 5.56 -1.86
N VAL A 65 -0.06 5.59 -2.96
CA VAL A 65 1.33 5.99 -2.90
C VAL A 65 1.29 7.26 -2.07
N LYS A 66 1.90 7.24 -0.87
CA LYS A 66 1.89 8.41 0.00
C LYS A 66 2.37 9.57 -0.86
N ASP A 67 1.52 10.58 -1.00
CA ASP A 67 1.88 11.76 -1.75
C ASP A 67 3.16 12.30 -1.13
N ARG A 68 4.24 12.28 -1.92
CA ARG A 68 5.57 12.71 -1.46
C ARG A 68 5.69 14.23 -1.53
N GLY A 69 4.60 14.93 -1.88
CA GLY A 69 4.58 16.36 -2.10
C GLY A 69 5.39 16.74 -3.34
N LEU A 70 5.65 18.04 -3.47
CA LEU A 70 6.43 18.57 -4.57
C LEU A 70 7.91 18.20 -4.40
N ILE A 71 8.48 17.51 -5.39
CA ILE A 71 9.91 17.19 -5.41
C ILE A 71 10.66 18.43 -5.89
N VAL A 72 11.29 19.16 -4.96
CA VAL A 72 12.08 20.36 -5.27
C VAL A 72 13.55 19.95 -5.51
N GLY A 73 13.94 19.82 -6.78
CA GLY A 73 15.35 19.83 -7.18
C GLY A 73 16.12 18.51 -7.09
N SER A 74 17.41 18.58 -7.44
CA SER A 74 18.32 17.43 -7.62
C SER A 74 19.19 17.10 -6.40
N ALA A 75 19.18 17.95 -5.37
CA ALA A 75 19.91 17.74 -4.13
C ALA A 75 19.09 16.90 -3.13
N LYS A 76 19.76 16.13 -2.28
CA LYS A 76 19.08 15.26 -1.30
C LYS A 76 18.98 16.01 0.03
N PHE A 77 17.77 16.31 0.48
CA PHE A 77 17.56 16.83 1.84
C PHE A 77 17.32 15.66 2.79
N LYS A 78 18.15 15.52 3.83
CA LYS A 78 18.03 14.45 4.82
C LYS A 78 18.46 14.97 6.20
N ASP A 79 17.66 14.71 7.22
CA ASP A 79 17.95 15.04 8.63
C ASP A 79 18.31 16.53 8.87
N GLY A 80 17.65 17.45 8.14
CA GLY A 80 17.91 18.90 8.22
C GLY A 80 19.09 19.40 7.40
N VAL A 81 19.82 18.50 6.72
CA VAL A 81 21.03 18.82 5.94
C VAL A 81 20.79 18.63 4.45
N LEU A 82 21.13 19.66 3.66
CA LEU A 82 21.12 19.59 2.21
C LEU A 82 22.41 18.95 1.69
N HIS A 83 22.30 17.75 1.13
CA HIS A 83 23.40 17.03 0.54
C HIS A 83 23.47 17.34 -0.96
N VAL A 84 24.55 18.03 -1.36
CA VAL A 84 24.84 18.38 -2.75
C VAL A 84 26.03 17.55 -3.24
N SER A 85 25.91 16.94 -4.42
CA SER A 85 27.01 16.16 -5.00
C SER A 85 28.13 17.08 -5.50
N LYS A 86 29.40 16.65 -5.37
CA LYS A 86 30.56 17.42 -5.88
C LYS A 86 30.43 17.77 -7.36
N LYS A 87 29.94 16.82 -8.19
CA LYS A 87 29.67 17.04 -9.62
C LYS A 87 28.69 18.20 -9.87
N GLN A 88 27.69 18.34 -8.99
CA GLN A 88 26.69 19.40 -9.10
C GLN A 88 27.24 20.74 -8.64
N ILE A 89 28.12 20.74 -7.64
CA ILE A 89 28.89 21.92 -7.25
C ILE A 89 29.73 22.38 -8.44
N GLU A 90 30.57 21.50 -9.00
CA GLU A 90 31.44 21.79 -10.15
C GLU A 90 30.68 22.30 -11.39
N LYS A 91 29.51 21.71 -11.68
CA LYS A 91 28.63 22.16 -12.76
C LYS A 91 28.12 23.59 -12.55
N ASN A 92 27.84 23.97 -11.29
CA ASN A 92 27.29 25.27 -10.95
C ASN A 92 28.38 26.34 -10.73
N THR A 93 29.55 25.98 -10.20
CA THR A 93 30.67 26.92 -9.99
C THR A 93 31.46 27.17 -11.26
N GLY A 94 31.30 26.36 -12.31
CA GLY A 94 32.00 26.58 -13.59
C GLY A 94 33.51 26.29 -13.53
N ASP A 95 34.00 25.77 -12.39
CA ASP A 95 35.37 25.30 -12.22
C ASP A 95 35.57 23.98 -12.97
N LYS A 96 35.55 24.05 -14.30
CA LYS A 96 36.36 23.14 -15.09
C LYS A 96 37.78 23.41 -14.65
N LYS A 97 38.33 22.55 -13.77
CA LYS A 97 39.77 22.49 -13.51
C LYS A 97 40.46 22.63 -14.86
N ARG A 98 41.00 23.82 -15.13
CA ARG A 98 41.96 24.03 -16.21
C ARG A 98 43.10 23.10 -15.83
N GLY A 99 43.11 21.92 -16.43
CA GLY A 99 44.21 21.00 -16.28
C GLY A 99 45.46 21.77 -16.68
N ARG A 100 46.37 21.97 -15.72
CA ARG A 100 47.76 22.33 -16.03
C ARG A 100 48.30 21.21 -16.92
N ARG A 101 48.33 21.46 -18.23
CA ARG A 101 49.26 20.88 -19.19
C ARG A 101 49.59 21.98 -20.18
#